data_AF-A0A6A4HXC5-F1
#
_entry.id   AF-A0A6A4HXC5-F1
#
_cell.length_a   1.000
_cell.length_b   1.000
_cell.length_c   1.000
_cell.angle_alpha   90.00
_cell.angle_beta   90.00
_cell.angle_gamma   90.00
#
_symmetry.space_group_name_H-M   'P 1'
#
loop_
_entity.id
_entity.type
_entity.pdbx_description
1 polymer ?
#
loop_
_entity_poly.entity_id
_entity_poly.type
_entity_poly.pdbx_seq_one_letter_code
_entity_poly.pdbx_strand_id
1 'polypeptide(L)'
;MPSATSRRRTNPRAQSSDIEDGPTQRSAREDVDEDDEEPQRVVKKEKNKAAAKGKGKARASEAQPDEDDDEDDDDDDRIDVDNFTNQPLIKADVSKMRGLATDWAAMVKTIQRTNTMVAEVAVALADNAESGDGRKGLSELERLLKDLIDVESEMQINQDVIENLSQQVASGDAIENIVEKYHENVQTDKDSYAAKTTRQKYAKSETYKNFKQSIYEIDNPGQAMPPVTEFIPKESGDDSDDDDDLEVGAVTQDFKCPLSLRPLENPLTSQVCGHSFSAESIRAMFGNDKGLKKCPSSGCAQSFRLSDCKQNKELAKKMKLHERRMKKKEQEMDAEEVIE
;
A
#
# COMPACT_ATOMS: atom_id res chain seq x y z
N MET A 1 -65.57 18.87 -15.83
CA MET A 1 -64.45 19.27 -16.72
C MET A 1 -63.17 19.12 -15.91
N PRO A 2 -62.44 18.01 -16.11
CA PRO A 2 -61.06 18.15 -16.55
C PRO A 2 -60.71 17.19 -17.70
N SER A 3 -59.67 17.59 -18.43
CA SER A 3 -59.21 17.06 -19.70
C SER A 3 -58.30 15.83 -19.57
N ALA A 4 -58.50 14.92 -20.52
CA ALA A 4 -57.60 13.96 -21.17
C ALA A 4 -56.23 13.64 -20.55
N THR A 5 -56.02 12.35 -20.28
CA THR A 5 -54.74 11.65 -20.48
C THR A 5 -54.97 10.38 -21.29
N SER A 6 -54.19 10.22 -22.37
CA SER A 6 -54.11 9.04 -23.22
C SER A 6 -52.65 8.60 -23.25
N ARG A 7 -52.38 7.31 -23.01
CA ARG A 7 -51.30 6.55 -23.66
C ARG A 7 -51.40 5.04 -23.39
N ARG A 8 -51.83 4.35 -24.45
CA ARG A 8 -51.38 3.08 -25.04
C ARG A 8 -51.05 1.86 -24.13
N ARG A 9 -51.92 0.85 -24.27
CA ARG A 9 -51.77 -0.56 -23.90
C ARG A 9 -50.80 -1.32 -24.82
N THR A 10 -50.05 -2.26 -24.25
CA THR A 10 -49.47 -3.43 -24.93
C THR A 10 -49.69 -4.68 -24.06
N ASN A 11 -50.07 -5.78 -24.70
CA ASN A 11 -50.62 -7.01 -24.14
C ASN A 11 -49.53 -8.02 -23.74
N PRO A 12 -49.69 -8.87 -22.70
CA PRO A 12 -48.77 -9.96 -22.40
C PRO A 12 -49.26 -11.30 -22.97
N ARG A 13 -48.34 -12.19 -23.37
CA ARG A 13 -48.64 -13.60 -23.71
C ARG A 13 -47.76 -14.53 -22.86
N ALA A 14 -48.43 -15.51 -22.27
CA ALA A 14 -47.96 -16.42 -21.25
C ALA A 14 -47.12 -17.61 -21.77
N GLN A 15 -46.49 -18.26 -20.79
CA GLN A 15 -45.58 -19.40 -20.81
C GLN A 15 -46.22 -20.74 -21.26
N SER A 16 -45.37 -21.66 -21.74
CA SER A 16 -45.63 -23.11 -21.73
C SER A 16 -44.33 -23.88 -21.45
N SER A 17 -44.42 -24.85 -20.54
CA SER A 17 -43.44 -25.86 -20.13
C SER A 17 -43.45 -27.08 -21.06
N ASP A 18 -42.29 -27.71 -21.32
CA ASP A 18 -42.13 -29.18 -21.16
C ASP A 18 -40.65 -29.63 -21.24
N ILE A 19 -40.36 -30.75 -20.58
CA ILE A 19 -39.07 -31.41 -20.31
C ILE A 19 -38.89 -32.62 -21.26
N GLU A 20 -37.65 -32.96 -21.68
CA GLU A 20 -37.02 -34.32 -21.55
C GLU A 20 -35.69 -34.48 -22.34
N ASP A 21 -34.70 -35.01 -21.61
CA ASP A 21 -33.62 -35.98 -21.91
C ASP A 21 -32.63 -35.92 -23.11
N GLY A 22 -31.33 -36.07 -22.75
CA GLY A 22 -30.47 -37.12 -23.34
C GLY A 22 -29.23 -36.73 -24.20
N PRO A 23 -27.98 -37.17 -23.86
CA PRO A 23 -26.72 -36.73 -24.51
C PRO A 23 -26.06 -37.78 -25.43
N THR A 24 -25.23 -37.36 -26.41
CA THR A 24 -24.22 -38.24 -27.05
C THR A 24 -23.00 -37.49 -27.60
N GLN A 25 -21.84 -38.13 -27.41
CA GLN A 25 -20.45 -37.79 -27.78
C GLN A 25 -20.21 -37.64 -29.30
N ARG A 26 -19.15 -36.91 -29.71
CA ARG A 26 -17.97 -37.48 -30.40
C ARG A 26 -16.87 -36.45 -30.76
N SER A 27 -15.65 -36.95 -30.64
CA SER A 27 -14.34 -36.39 -31.02
C SER A 27 -14.13 -36.40 -32.54
N ALA A 28 -13.35 -35.44 -33.05
CA ALA A 28 -12.44 -35.66 -34.19
C ALA A 28 -11.37 -34.56 -34.23
N ARG A 29 -10.11 -34.99 -34.12
CA ARG A 29 -8.91 -34.30 -34.62
C ARG A 29 -8.78 -34.61 -36.11
N GLU A 30 -8.24 -33.69 -36.91
CA GLU A 30 -7.45 -34.01 -38.10
C GLU A 30 -6.62 -32.80 -38.53
N ASP A 31 -5.55 -33.10 -39.27
CA ASP A 31 -4.21 -32.52 -39.31
C ASP A 31 -3.89 -32.10 -40.77
N VAL A 32 -3.08 -31.04 -40.96
CA VAL A 32 -2.20 -30.66 -42.12
C VAL A 32 -2.81 -30.50 -43.55
N ASP A 33 -2.36 -29.64 -44.49
CA ASP A 33 -1.07 -28.95 -44.77
C ASP A 33 -1.27 -27.79 -45.82
N GLU A 34 -0.26 -26.90 -45.96
CA GLU A 34 0.20 -26.11 -47.14
C GLU A 34 -0.76 -25.09 -47.86
N ASP A 35 -0.39 -23.93 -48.43
CA ASP A 35 0.79 -23.04 -48.49
C ASP A 35 0.30 -21.70 -49.13
N ASP A 36 0.81 -20.52 -48.73
CA ASP A 36 1.31 -19.41 -49.59
C ASP A 36 1.18 -17.96 -49.03
N GLU A 37 2.36 -17.34 -48.96
CA GLU A 37 2.78 -15.94 -49.08
C GLU A 37 2.52 -14.85 -48.01
N GLU A 38 3.67 -14.33 -47.56
CA GLU A 38 4.01 -13.30 -46.57
C GLU A 38 4.09 -11.88 -47.23
N PRO A 39 4.29 -10.73 -46.51
CA PRO A 39 5.48 -10.52 -45.66
C PRO A 39 5.27 -9.72 -44.36
N GLN A 40 5.95 -10.16 -43.30
CA GLN A 40 6.20 -9.39 -42.08
C GLN A 40 7.64 -8.88 -41.99
N ARG A 41 7.79 -7.70 -41.37
CA ARG A 41 9.05 -6.97 -41.17
C ARG A 41 9.89 -7.58 -40.03
N VAL A 42 11.20 -7.61 -40.28
CA VAL A 42 12.24 -8.23 -39.45
C VAL A 42 12.76 -7.30 -38.35
N VAL A 43 12.92 -7.82 -37.13
CA VAL A 43 13.63 -7.21 -35.99
C VAL A 43 14.97 -7.95 -35.82
N LYS A 44 16.10 -7.21 -35.77
CA LYS A 44 17.44 -7.79 -35.56
C LYS A 44 17.73 -8.00 -34.07
N LYS A 45 18.26 -9.18 -33.74
CA LYS A 45 18.86 -9.53 -32.45
C LYS A 45 20.21 -10.20 -32.73
N GLU A 46 21.27 -9.67 -32.13
CA GLU A 46 22.61 -10.27 -32.14
C GLU A 46 22.77 -11.30 -31.02
N LYS A 47 23.57 -12.35 -31.27
CA LYS A 47 24.41 -12.99 -30.24
C LYS A 47 25.54 -13.85 -30.86
N ASN A 48 26.76 -13.47 -30.49
CA ASN A 48 27.97 -14.23 -30.15
C ASN A 48 28.34 -15.53 -30.88
N LYS A 49 29.63 -15.61 -31.28
CA LYS A 49 30.46 -16.80 -31.04
C LYS A 49 31.95 -16.46 -30.89
N ALA A 50 32.56 -17.13 -29.92
CA ALA A 50 33.95 -17.07 -29.50
C ALA A 50 34.94 -17.74 -30.48
N ALA A 51 36.22 -17.38 -30.39
CA ALA A 51 37.34 -18.33 -30.20
C ALA A 51 38.70 -17.62 -30.24
N ALA A 52 39.49 -17.81 -29.18
CA ALA A 52 40.92 -17.56 -29.15
C ALA A 52 41.68 -18.88 -29.42
N LYS A 53 42.63 -18.88 -30.37
CA LYS A 53 43.98 -19.49 -30.25
C LYS A 53 44.77 -19.31 -31.55
N GLY A 54 46.02 -18.88 -31.39
CA GLY A 54 46.86 -18.35 -32.46
C GLY A 54 47.65 -19.35 -33.30
N LYS A 55 48.37 -18.75 -34.25
CA LYS A 55 49.59 -19.11 -34.99
C LYS A 55 49.72 -17.99 -36.03
N GLY A 56 50.71 -17.10 -36.02
CA GLY A 56 52.13 -17.39 -36.06
C GLY A 56 52.62 -17.32 -37.51
N LYS A 57 53.50 -16.34 -37.77
CA LYS A 57 54.53 -16.28 -38.83
C LYS A 57 54.25 -15.46 -40.10
N ALA A 58 54.79 -14.23 -40.04
CA ALA A 58 55.71 -13.57 -40.99
C ALA A 58 55.39 -13.54 -42.50
N ARG A 59 55.34 -12.32 -43.04
CA ARG A 59 56.03 -12.02 -44.30
C ARG A 59 56.57 -10.59 -44.26
N ALA A 60 57.89 -10.49 -44.40
CA ALA A 60 58.61 -9.25 -44.59
C ALA A 60 58.55 -8.82 -46.06
N SER A 61 58.49 -7.50 -46.28
CA SER A 61 58.96 -6.79 -47.48
C SER A 61 59.15 -5.34 -47.02
N GLU A 62 60.36 -5.01 -46.56
CA GLU A 62 61.36 -4.26 -47.32
C GLU A 62 61.01 -2.78 -47.41
N ALA A 63 61.87 -1.98 -46.77
CA ALA A 63 61.88 -0.55 -46.78
C ALA A 63 62.43 -0.02 -48.11
N GLN A 64 61.81 1.01 -48.65
CA GLN A 64 62.51 2.09 -49.34
C GLN A 64 62.00 3.44 -48.79
N PRO A 65 62.90 4.44 -48.67
CA PRO A 65 62.57 5.77 -48.18
C PRO A 65 62.14 6.71 -49.32
N ASP A 66 61.80 7.93 -48.93
CA ASP A 66 61.52 9.13 -49.75
C ASP A 66 60.04 9.27 -50.12
N GLU A 67 59.35 10.41 -50.02
CA GLU A 67 59.56 11.78 -49.56
C GLU A 67 58.13 12.36 -49.48
N ASP A 68 57.88 13.26 -48.53
CA ASP A 68 56.78 14.24 -48.47
C ASP A 68 55.34 13.81 -48.86
N ASP A 69 54.50 13.57 -47.85
CA ASP A 69 53.09 13.93 -47.90
C ASP A 69 52.74 14.58 -46.54
N ASP A 70 52.68 15.91 -46.57
CA ASP A 70 52.00 16.69 -45.55
C ASP A 70 50.49 16.38 -45.61
N GLU A 71 49.81 16.63 -44.49
CA GLU A 71 48.36 16.83 -44.32
C GLU A 71 47.60 15.71 -43.56
N ASP A 72 47.33 16.10 -42.31
CA ASP A 72 46.15 15.79 -41.50
C ASP A 72 46.18 14.51 -40.66
N ASP A 73 47.03 14.58 -39.62
CA ASP A 73 46.88 13.86 -38.35
C ASP A 73 45.63 14.38 -37.60
N ASP A 74 44.44 14.25 -38.20
CA ASP A 74 43.13 14.54 -37.57
C ASP A 74 42.69 13.37 -36.65
N ASP A 75 43.62 12.89 -35.81
CA ASP A 75 43.33 11.89 -34.77
C ASP A 75 43.09 12.54 -33.39
N ASP A 76 42.92 13.87 -33.34
CA ASP A 76 42.74 14.67 -32.12
C ASP A 76 41.27 14.77 -31.64
N ASP A 77 40.31 14.22 -32.40
CA ASP A 77 38.88 14.20 -32.05
C ASP A 77 38.42 12.90 -31.37
N ARG A 78 39.36 12.00 -31.02
CA ARG A 78 39.02 10.80 -30.24
C ARG A 78 38.71 11.21 -28.81
N ILE A 79 37.42 11.33 -28.53
CA ILE A 79 36.86 11.50 -27.19
C ILE A 79 37.57 10.54 -26.23
N ASP A 80 38.41 11.10 -25.34
CA ASP A 80 39.15 10.36 -24.33
C ASP A 80 38.18 9.88 -23.25
N VAL A 81 37.56 8.72 -23.49
CA VAL A 81 36.56 8.08 -22.62
C VAL A 81 37.13 7.84 -21.21
N ASP A 82 38.44 7.66 -21.08
CA ASP A 82 39.10 7.38 -19.79
C ASP A 82 39.22 8.64 -18.91
N ASN A 83 39.04 9.84 -19.48
CA ASN A 83 39.11 11.12 -18.76
C ASN A 83 37.74 11.80 -18.51
N PHE A 84 36.63 11.07 -18.70
CA PHE A 84 35.29 11.58 -18.38
C PHE A 84 35.07 11.62 -16.86
N THR A 85 35.22 12.80 -16.27
CA THR A 85 34.89 13.03 -14.86
C THR A 85 33.38 13.22 -14.66
N ASN A 86 32.90 12.85 -13.48
CA ASN A 86 31.50 13.04 -13.11
C ASN A 86 31.15 14.54 -13.10
N GLN A 87 30.13 14.90 -13.87
CA GLN A 87 29.65 16.28 -13.94
C GLN A 87 28.75 16.59 -12.74
N PRO A 88 28.84 17.79 -12.15
CA PRO A 88 27.96 18.20 -11.07
C PRO A 88 26.52 18.34 -11.58
N LEU A 89 25.56 18.00 -10.72
CA LEU A 89 24.15 18.16 -11.06
C LEU A 89 23.77 19.63 -11.24
N ILE A 90 22.94 19.90 -12.25
CA ILE A 90 22.37 21.22 -12.48
C ILE A 90 20.96 21.32 -11.91
N LYS A 91 20.49 22.56 -11.67
CA LYS A 91 19.14 22.80 -11.14
C LYS A 91 18.01 22.19 -11.99
N ALA A 92 18.24 21.98 -13.29
CA ALA A 92 17.28 21.32 -14.17
C ALA A 92 17.04 19.84 -13.79
N ASP A 93 18.01 19.16 -13.19
CA ASP A 93 17.90 17.74 -12.83
C ASP A 93 17.11 17.51 -11.53
N VAL A 94 16.92 18.56 -10.71
CA VAL A 94 16.11 18.52 -9.48
C VAL A 94 14.70 18.02 -9.77
N SER A 95 14.12 18.40 -10.92
CA SER A 95 12.78 17.93 -11.29
C SER A 95 12.72 16.41 -11.51
N LYS A 96 13.78 15.80 -12.05
CA LYS A 96 13.86 14.36 -12.25
C LYS A 96 14.03 13.63 -10.91
N MET A 97 14.88 14.16 -10.03
CA MET A 97 15.08 13.62 -8.68
C MET A 97 13.79 13.64 -7.87
N ARG A 98 13.03 14.74 -7.91
CA ARG A 98 11.71 14.82 -7.27
C ARG A 98 10.70 13.83 -7.86
N GLY A 99 10.80 13.54 -9.16
CA GLY A 99 10.05 12.46 -9.80
C GLY A 99 10.35 11.11 -9.17
N LEU A 100 11.64 10.75 -9.04
CA LEU A 100 12.07 9.51 -8.39
C LEU A 100 11.62 9.43 -6.92
N ALA A 101 11.74 10.52 -6.15
CA ALA A 101 11.21 10.58 -4.78
C ALA A 101 9.68 10.34 -4.74
N THR A 102 8.95 10.90 -5.70
CA THR A 102 7.50 10.68 -5.83
C THR A 102 7.17 9.21 -6.14
N ASP A 103 8.01 8.53 -6.93
CA ASP A 103 7.85 7.10 -7.22
C ASP A 103 8.06 6.24 -5.96
N TRP A 104 9.06 6.54 -5.13
CA TRP A 104 9.23 5.90 -3.81
C TRP A 104 8.03 6.16 -2.90
N ALA A 105 7.53 7.40 -2.85
CA ALA A 105 6.34 7.74 -2.08
C ALA A 105 5.09 6.97 -2.56
N ALA A 106 4.99 6.66 -3.86
CA ALA A 106 3.92 5.83 -4.40
C ALA A 106 4.05 4.36 -3.97
N MET A 107 5.28 3.84 -3.87
CA MET A 107 5.53 2.50 -3.33
C MET A 107 5.21 2.40 -1.84
N VAL A 108 5.60 3.39 -1.03
CA VAL A 108 5.21 3.50 0.40
C VAL A 108 3.68 3.42 0.55
N LYS A 109 2.94 4.22 -0.22
CA LYS A 109 1.45 4.17 -0.21
C LYS A 109 0.88 2.82 -0.61
N THR A 110 1.57 2.08 -1.48
CA THR A 110 1.14 0.75 -1.89
C THR A 110 1.34 -0.25 -0.76
N ILE A 111 2.48 -0.20 -0.07
CA ILE A 111 2.76 -1.04 1.10
C ILE A 111 1.76 -0.75 2.23
N GLN A 112 1.47 0.51 2.51
CA GLN A 112 0.47 0.91 3.52
C GLN A 112 -0.91 0.32 3.25
N ARG A 113 -1.35 0.26 1.98
CA ARG A 113 -2.61 -0.39 1.61
C ARG A 113 -2.56 -1.91 1.85
N THR A 114 -1.43 -2.55 1.52
CA THR A 114 -1.22 -3.97 1.77
C THR A 114 -1.23 -4.28 3.27
N ASN A 115 -0.63 -3.41 4.10
CA ASN A 115 -0.66 -3.51 5.56
C ASN A 115 -2.10 -3.51 6.09
N THR A 116 -2.97 -2.63 5.57
CA THR A 116 -4.40 -2.64 5.91
C THR A 116 -5.07 -3.97 5.54
N MET A 117 -4.75 -4.55 4.37
CA MET A 117 -5.31 -5.84 3.96
C MET A 117 -4.85 -6.98 4.87
N VAL A 118 -3.57 -7.02 5.26
CA VAL A 118 -3.04 -8.01 6.21
C VAL A 118 -3.77 -7.93 7.54
N ALA A 119 -4.01 -6.71 8.05
CA ALA A 119 -4.79 -6.52 9.28
C ALA A 119 -6.25 -7.01 9.13
N GLU A 120 -6.92 -6.73 8.01
CA GLU A 120 -8.28 -7.22 7.75
C GLU A 120 -8.34 -8.76 7.71
N VAL A 121 -7.35 -9.41 7.09
CA VAL A 121 -7.24 -10.88 7.04
C VAL A 121 -6.98 -11.45 8.43
N ALA A 122 -6.12 -10.82 9.23
CA ALA A 122 -5.83 -11.27 10.60
C ALA A 122 -7.07 -11.21 11.49
N VAL A 123 -7.87 -10.15 11.38
CA VAL A 123 -9.15 -10.03 12.09
C VAL A 123 -10.11 -11.14 11.68
N ALA A 124 -10.24 -11.41 10.38
CA ALA A 124 -11.09 -12.49 9.88
C ALA A 124 -10.61 -13.87 10.35
N LEU A 125 -9.29 -14.09 10.41
CA LEU A 125 -8.71 -15.33 10.90
C LEU A 125 -8.97 -15.49 12.40
N ALA A 126 -8.71 -14.47 13.20
CA ALA A 126 -8.92 -14.49 14.65
C ALA A 126 -10.40 -14.72 15.01
N ASP A 127 -11.34 -14.07 14.31
CA ASP A 127 -12.79 -14.25 14.54
C ASP A 127 -13.27 -15.70 14.27
N ASN A 128 -12.57 -16.45 13.41
CA ASN A 128 -12.93 -17.82 13.04
C ASN A 128 -12.01 -18.88 13.67
N ALA A 129 -10.99 -18.47 14.41
CA ALA A 129 -9.99 -19.36 14.97
C ALA A 129 -10.51 -20.07 16.23
N GLU A 130 -11.29 -21.15 16.04
CA GLU A 130 -11.77 -22.00 17.15
C GLU A 130 -10.74 -23.05 17.60
N SER A 131 -9.60 -23.18 16.90
CA SER A 131 -8.58 -24.21 17.14
C SER A 131 -7.14 -23.73 16.92
N GLY A 132 -6.15 -24.50 17.41
CA GLY A 132 -4.73 -24.10 17.47
C GLY A 132 -4.05 -23.78 16.13
N ASP A 133 -4.65 -24.15 15.00
CA ASP A 133 -4.15 -23.81 13.65
C ASP A 133 -4.35 -22.31 13.33
N GLY A 134 -5.44 -21.71 13.79
CA GLY A 134 -5.69 -20.27 13.61
C GLY A 134 -4.67 -19.38 14.31
N ARG A 135 -4.14 -19.80 15.47
CA ARG A 135 -3.07 -19.08 16.19
C ARG A 135 -1.76 -19.06 15.43
N LYS A 136 -1.42 -20.16 14.73
CA LYS A 136 -0.22 -20.22 13.89
C LYS A 136 -0.33 -19.24 12.71
N GLY A 137 -1.49 -19.23 12.03
CA GLY A 137 -1.73 -18.27 10.96
C GLY A 137 -1.68 -16.81 11.43
N LEU A 138 -2.13 -16.50 12.65
CA LEU A 138 -1.99 -15.16 13.22
C LEU A 138 -0.54 -14.76 13.46
N SER A 139 0.30 -15.68 13.96
CA SER A 139 1.74 -15.45 14.11
C SER A 139 2.45 -15.25 12.77
N GLU A 140 2.06 -16.00 11.72
CA GLU A 140 2.60 -15.82 10.37
C GLU A 140 2.20 -14.47 9.78
N LEU A 141 0.95 -14.04 9.94
CA LEU A 141 0.47 -12.72 9.51
C LEU A 141 1.18 -11.59 10.27
N GLU A 142 1.45 -11.76 11.57
CA GLU A 142 2.22 -10.80 12.33
C GLU A 142 3.66 -10.67 11.81
N ARG A 143 4.31 -11.80 11.47
CA ARG A 143 5.64 -11.78 10.86
C ARG A 143 5.62 -11.05 9.52
N LEU A 144 4.65 -11.38 8.65
CA LEU A 144 4.49 -10.72 7.36
C LEU A 144 4.24 -9.21 7.51
N LEU A 145 3.47 -8.79 8.52
CA LEU A 145 3.25 -7.38 8.78
C LEU A 145 4.55 -6.67 9.19
N LYS A 146 5.36 -7.29 10.04
CA LYS A 146 6.67 -6.74 10.44
C LYS A 146 7.61 -6.63 9.23
N ASP A 147 7.67 -7.68 8.41
CA ASP A 147 8.45 -7.67 7.15
C ASP A 147 7.99 -6.51 6.24
N LEU A 148 6.68 -6.27 6.12
CA LEU A 148 6.16 -5.14 5.33
C LEU A 148 6.48 -3.77 5.92
N ILE A 149 6.46 -3.62 7.25
CA ILE A 149 6.88 -2.38 7.92
C ILE A 149 8.37 -2.12 7.68
N ASP A 150 9.21 -3.15 7.72
CA ASP A 150 10.62 -3.02 7.42
C ASP A 150 10.83 -2.58 5.97
N VAL A 151 10.14 -3.20 5.01
CA VAL A 151 10.17 -2.77 3.59
C VAL A 151 9.65 -1.33 3.42
N GLU A 152 8.57 -0.95 4.12
CA GLU A 152 8.05 0.43 4.12
C GLU A 152 9.14 1.41 4.55
N SER A 153 9.85 1.10 5.64
CA SER A 153 10.95 1.93 6.14
C SER A 153 12.10 2.05 5.14
N GLU A 154 12.44 0.98 4.41
CA GLU A 154 13.45 1.04 3.36
C GLU A 154 13.01 1.95 2.21
N MET A 155 11.75 1.87 1.78
CA MET A 155 11.24 2.76 0.72
C MET A 155 11.24 4.23 1.19
N GLN A 156 10.91 4.47 2.46
CA GLN A 156 10.94 5.79 3.09
C GLN A 156 12.36 6.37 3.11
N ILE A 157 13.36 5.58 3.51
CA ILE A 157 14.78 5.97 3.49
C ILE A 157 15.20 6.39 2.07
N ASN A 158 14.83 5.59 1.06
CA ASN A 158 15.15 5.92 -0.32
C ASN A 158 14.50 7.23 -0.79
N GLN A 159 13.24 7.46 -0.40
CA GLN A 159 12.55 8.72 -0.67
C GLN A 159 13.29 9.90 -0.01
N ASP A 160 13.54 9.81 1.30
CA ASP A 160 14.11 10.89 2.11
C ASP A 160 15.52 11.25 1.63
N VAL A 161 16.37 10.26 1.30
CA VAL A 161 17.70 10.50 0.76
C VAL A 161 17.64 11.26 -0.57
N ILE A 162 16.73 10.88 -1.48
CA ILE A 162 16.60 11.58 -2.77
C ILE A 162 16.05 12.99 -2.57
N GLU A 163 15.08 13.18 -1.66
CA GLU A 163 14.54 14.50 -1.34
C GLU A 163 15.64 15.42 -0.77
N ASN A 164 16.42 14.93 0.19
CA ASN A 164 17.55 15.63 0.79
C ASN A 164 18.60 16.03 -0.25
N LEU A 165 19.03 15.09 -1.10
CA LEU A 165 19.98 15.36 -2.18
C LEU A 165 19.40 16.37 -3.18
N SER A 166 18.10 16.26 -3.52
CA SER A 166 17.44 17.21 -4.42
C SER A 166 17.39 18.63 -3.84
N GLN A 167 17.26 18.76 -2.51
CA GLN A 167 17.24 20.04 -1.81
C GLN A 167 18.63 20.69 -1.79
N GLN A 168 19.69 19.90 -1.60
CA GLN A 168 21.08 20.38 -1.69
C GLN A 168 21.39 20.94 -3.09
N VAL A 169 21.06 20.20 -4.16
CA VAL A 169 21.22 20.69 -5.54
C VAL A 169 20.40 21.95 -5.81
N ALA A 170 19.16 22.02 -5.30
CA ALA A 170 18.31 23.20 -5.45
C ALA A 170 18.91 24.44 -4.76
N SER A 171 19.57 24.23 -3.61
CA SER A 171 20.25 25.27 -2.82
C SER A 171 21.53 25.79 -3.50
N GLY A 172 22.06 25.03 -4.46
CA GLY A 172 23.24 25.39 -5.25
C GLY A 172 24.51 24.68 -4.84
N ASP A 173 24.42 23.64 -4.01
CA ASP A 173 25.56 22.82 -3.64
C ASP A 173 26.02 22.00 -4.85
N ALA A 174 27.32 22.02 -5.12
CA ALA A 174 27.91 21.20 -6.17
C ALA A 174 27.98 19.74 -5.70
N ILE A 175 27.11 18.90 -6.26
CA ILE A 175 27.11 17.46 -5.99
C ILE A 175 27.71 16.73 -7.20
N GLU A 176 28.98 16.39 -7.07
CA GLU A 176 29.66 15.39 -7.91
C GLU A 176 29.36 13.98 -7.37
N ASN A 177 29.44 12.96 -8.23
CA ASN A 177 29.19 11.54 -7.91
C ASN A 177 27.84 11.27 -7.21
N ILE A 178 26.73 11.78 -7.75
CA ILE A 178 25.40 11.61 -7.12
C ILE A 178 25.03 10.16 -6.79
N VAL A 179 25.40 9.21 -7.66
CA VAL A 179 25.07 7.80 -7.51
C VAL A 179 25.76 7.21 -6.27
N GLU A 180 27.05 7.51 -6.10
CA GLU A 180 27.84 7.06 -4.95
C GLU A 180 27.28 7.64 -3.65
N LYS A 181 27.04 8.96 -3.61
CA LYS A 181 26.43 9.63 -2.45
C LYS A 181 25.06 9.09 -2.09
N TYR A 182 24.23 8.79 -3.10
CA TYR A 182 22.93 8.17 -2.88
C TYR A 182 23.08 6.79 -2.23
N HIS A 183 23.96 5.93 -2.75
CA HIS A 183 24.20 4.61 -2.19
C HIS A 183 24.76 4.67 -0.76
N GLU A 184 25.71 5.57 -0.50
CA GLU A 184 26.29 5.76 0.84
C GLU A 184 25.25 6.24 1.86
N ASN A 185 24.45 7.24 1.50
CA ASN A 185 23.41 7.77 2.39
C ASN A 185 22.32 6.72 2.64
N VAL A 186 21.84 6.03 1.61
CA VAL A 186 20.86 4.96 1.77
C VAL A 186 21.41 3.83 2.65
N GLN A 187 22.67 3.42 2.45
CA GLN A 187 23.27 2.36 3.25
C GLN A 187 23.43 2.79 4.71
N THR A 188 23.88 4.02 4.95
CA THR A 188 24.03 4.59 6.30
C THR A 188 22.68 4.60 7.04
N ASP A 189 21.63 5.07 6.39
CA ASP A 189 20.29 5.15 6.98
C ASP A 189 19.67 3.74 7.17
N LYS A 190 19.94 2.81 6.24
CA LYS A 190 19.55 1.40 6.38
C LYS A 190 20.26 0.72 7.55
N ASP A 191 21.54 0.95 7.74
CA ASP A 191 22.32 0.39 8.85
C ASP A 191 21.84 0.97 10.19
N SER A 192 21.56 2.28 10.22
CA SER A 192 20.95 2.96 11.37
C SER A 192 19.58 2.37 11.71
N TYR A 193 18.73 2.10 10.71
CA TYR A 193 17.46 1.42 10.92
C TYR A 193 17.64 -0.03 11.39
N ALA A 194 18.55 -0.78 10.77
CA ALA A 194 18.81 -2.17 11.11
C ALA A 194 19.27 -2.33 12.57
N ALA A 195 20.06 -1.38 13.07
CA ALA A 195 20.56 -1.32 14.45
C ALA A 195 19.47 -1.03 15.50
N LYS A 196 18.28 -0.56 15.11
CA LYS A 196 17.16 -0.32 16.02
C LYS A 196 16.62 -1.64 16.59
N THR A 197 16.20 -1.58 17.86
CA THR A 197 15.53 -2.71 18.53
C THR A 197 14.15 -2.98 17.92
N THR A 198 13.60 -4.16 18.19
CA THR A 198 12.24 -4.55 17.79
C THR A 198 11.21 -3.55 18.33
N ARG A 199 11.39 -3.05 19.57
CA ARG A 199 10.51 -2.04 20.15
C ARG A 199 10.61 -0.71 19.41
N GLN A 200 11.82 -0.23 19.13
CA GLN A 200 12.03 1.01 18.40
C GLN A 200 11.44 0.98 16.98
N LYS A 201 11.48 -0.19 16.31
CA LYS A 201 10.91 -0.36 14.97
C LYS A 201 9.38 -0.38 14.97
N TYR A 202 8.76 -1.15 15.87
CA TYR A 202 7.34 -1.48 15.76
C TYR A 202 6.44 -0.85 16.82
N ALA A 203 6.95 -0.51 18.01
CA ALA A 203 6.10 -0.01 19.10
C ALA A 203 5.44 1.32 18.77
N LYS A 204 6.11 2.18 18.00
CA LYS A 204 5.59 3.47 17.54
C LYS A 204 4.79 3.38 16.22
N SER A 205 4.83 2.23 15.54
CA SER A 205 4.13 2.03 14.27
C SER A 205 2.62 1.96 14.49
N GLU A 206 1.89 2.94 13.96
CA GLU A 206 0.43 3.00 14.02
C GLU A 206 -0.22 1.78 13.37
N THR A 207 0.39 1.28 12.29
CA THR A 207 -0.03 0.05 11.60
C THR A 207 0.04 -1.16 12.54
N TYR A 208 1.15 -1.33 13.24
CA TYR A 208 1.34 -2.45 14.17
C TYR A 208 0.43 -2.33 15.40
N LYS A 209 0.25 -1.11 15.92
CA LYS A 209 -0.68 -0.83 17.02
C LYS A 209 -2.11 -1.22 16.65
N ASN A 210 -2.60 -0.77 15.50
CA ASN A 210 -3.94 -1.09 15.01
C ASN A 210 -4.14 -2.59 14.77
N PHE A 211 -3.11 -3.28 14.27
CA PHE A 211 -3.13 -4.74 14.11
C PHE A 211 -3.30 -5.45 15.46
N LYS A 212 -2.44 -5.14 16.45
CA LYS A 212 -2.53 -5.73 17.79
C LYS A 212 -3.85 -5.41 18.47
N GLN A 213 -4.32 -4.17 18.35
CA GLN A 213 -5.60 -3.76 18.92
C GLN A 213 -6.76 -4.56 18.33
N SER A 214 -6.80 -4.70 17.01
CA SER A 214 -7.89 -5.40 16.32
C SER A 214 -7.95 -6.88 16.68
N ILE A 215 -6.80 -7.51 16.95
CA ILE A 215 -6.72 -8.90 17.44
C ILE A 215 -7.09 -8.98 18.92
N TYR A 216 -6.55 -8.09 19.76
CA TYR A 216 -6.78 -8.09 21.20
C TYR A 216 -8.27 -7.91 21.55
N GLU A 217 -8.97 -7.03 20.84
CA GLU A 217 -10.41 -6.78 21.00
C GLU A 217 -11.28 -8.02 20.69
N ILE A 218 -10.75 -9.01 19.97
CA ILE A 218 -11.45 -10.27 19.66
C ILE A 218 -11.46 -11.15 20.90
N ASP A 219 -10.28 -11.34 21.50
CA ASP A 219 -10.11 -12.20 22.67
C ASP A 219 -10.62 -11.52 23.97
N ASN A 220 -10.55 -10.19 24.03
CA ASN A 220 -10.86 -9.40 25.24
C ASN A 220 -11.90 -8.30 24.95
N PRO A 221 -13.16 -8.68 24.66
CA PRO A 221 -14.20 -7.71 24.30
C PRO A 221 -14.52 -6.76 25.45
N GLY A 222 -14.52 -5.46 25.16
CA GLY A 222 -14.80 -4.40 26.13
C GLY A 222 -13.63 -4.05 27.06
N GLN A 223 -12.48 -4.73 26.91
CA GLN A 223 -11.26 -4.37 27.62
C GLN A 223 -10.38 -3.52 26.72
N ALA A 224 -9.78 -2.50 27.34
CA ALA A 224 -8.83 -1.65 26.66
C ALA A 224 -7.51 -2.43 26.46
N MET A 225 -6.92 -2.33 25.26
CA MET A 225 -5.65 -3.02 24.98
C MET A 225 -4.51 -2.39 25.79
N PRO A 226 -3.69 -3.21 26.49
CA PRO A 226 -2.46 -2.73 27.10
C PRO A 226 -1.52 -2.02 26.10
N PRO A 227 -0.54 -1.24 26.57
CA PRO A 227 0.45 -0.62 25.70
C PRO A 227 1.13 -1.64 24.79
N VAL A 228 1.38 -1.26 23.53
CA VAL A 228 1.91 -2.19 22.52
C VAL A 228 3.32 -2.68 22.86
N THR A 229 4.03 -1.90 23.66
CA THR A 229 5.32 -2.26 24.28
C THR A 229 5.22 -3.52 25.12
N GLU A 230 4.09 -3.84 25.77
CA GLU A 230 3.92 -5.08 26.53
C GLU A 230 3.92 -6.34 25.65
N PHE A 231 3.50 -6.21 24.38
CA PHE A 231 3.49 -7.34 23.43
C PHE A 231 4.85 -7.55 22.72
N ILE A 232 5.83 -6.68 22.96
CA ILE A 232 7.16 -6.78 22.38
C ILE A 232 8.16 -7.06 23.52
N PRO A 233 8.95 -8.15 23.47
CA PRO A 233 9.99 -8.41 24.46
C PRO A 233 10.93 -7.20 24.63
N LYS A 234 11.43 -6.97 25.86
CA LYS A 234 12.47 -5.97 26.09
C LYS A 234 13.80 -6.49 25.55
N GLU A 235 14.52 -5.65 24.83
CA GLU A 235 15.84 -5.88 24.28
C GLU A 235 16.86 -4.90 24.91
N SER A 236 18.13 -5.27 24.92
CA SER A 236 19.20 -4.38 25.37
C SER A 236 19.28 -3.16 24.44
N GLY A 237 19.11 -1.94 24.96
CA GLY A 237 19.08 -0.71 24.18
C GLY A 237 17.71 -0.03 24.11
N ASP A 238 16.69 -0.59 24.77
CA ASP A 238 15.34 0.01 24.86
C ASP A 238 15.26 1.18 25.88
N ASP A 239 16.30 1.44 26.66
CA ASP A 239 16.30 2.40 27.79
C ASP A 239 16.54 3.88 27.37
N SER A 240 16.44 4.23 26.09
CA SER A 240 16.98 5.50 25.54
C SER A 240 15.95 6.54 25.06
N ASP A 241 14.65 6.38 25.32
CA ASP A 241 13.63 7.27 24.74
C ASP A 241 12.60 7.80 25.76
N ASP A 242 13.04 7.94 27.02
CA ASP A 242 12.25 8.32 28.21
C ASP A 242 11.73 9.79 28.19
N ASP A 243 12.07 10.59 27.16
CA ASP A 243 11.70 12.02 27.08
C ASP A 243 10.44 12.29 26.21
N ASP A 244 9.90 11.30 25.49
CA ASP A 244 8.70 11.43 24.65
C ASP A 244 7.60 10.40 24.99
N ASP A 245 7.60 9.88 26.21
CA ASP A 245 6.74 8.77 26.67
C ASP A 245 5.32 9.22 27.08
N LEU A 246 4.65 9.97 26.21
CA LEU A 246 3.19 10.12 26.28
C LEU A 246 2.54 8.88 25.66
N GLU A 247 2.63 7.76 26.37
CA GLU A 247 1.94 6.53 26.02
C GLU A 247 0.43 6.82 25.99
N VAL A 248 -0.15 6.77 24.79
CA VAL A 248 -1.61 6.91 24.64
C VAL A 248 -2.25 5.75 25.39
N GLY A 249 -2.84 6.07 26.55
CA GLY A 249 -3.51 5.11 27.40
C GLY A 249 -4.56 4.32 26.63
N ALA A 250 -4.85 3.11 27.11
CA ALA A 250 -5.73 2.18 26.46
C ALA A 250 -7.12 2.81 26.16
N VAL A 251 -7.45 2.99 24.88
CA VAL A 251 -8.71 3.62 24.44
C VAL A 251 -9.71 2.54 24.06
N THR A 252 -10.83 2.46 24.79
CA THR A 252 -12.00 1.69 24.36
C THR A 252 -12.77 2.47 23.30
N GLN A 253 -13.02 1.87 22.12
CA GLN A 253 -13.88 2.49 21.11
C GLN A 253 -15.35 2.36 21.51
N ASP A 254 -16.00 3.49 21.79
CA ASP A 254 -17.45 3.53 22.01
C ASP A 254 -18.20 3.48 20.66
N PHE A 255 -18.96 2.42 20.43
CA PHE A 255 -19.82 2.27 19.24
C PHE A 255 -21.21 2.92 19.37
N LYS A 256 -21.39 3.79 20.37
CA LYS A 256 -22.66 4.51 20.61
C LYS A 256 -22.65 5.85 19.89
N CYS A 257 -23.78 6.21 19.29
CA CYS A 257 -23.94 7.50 18.64
C CYS A 257 -24.09 8.61 19.69
N PRO A 258 -23.28 9.69 19.63
CA PRO A 258 -23.42 10.82 20.57
C PRO A 258 -24.78 11.53 20.50
N LEU A 259 -25.49 11.40 19.37
CA LEU A 259 -26.80 12.01 19.15
C LEU A 259 -27.96 11.13 19.62
N SER A 260 -28.00 9.86 19.19
CA SER A 260 -29.14 8.97 19.45
C SER A 260 -28.97 8.10 20.70
N LEU A 261 -27.75 8.04 21.26
CA LEU A 261 -27.34 7.14 22.34
C LEU A 261 -27.54 5.64 22.03
N ARG A 262 -27.89 5.31 20.79
CA ARG A 262 -28.05 3.96 20.26
C ARG A 262 -26.76 3.50 19.57
N PRO A 263 -26.59 2.20 19.30
CA PRO A 263 -25.54 1.73 18.41
C PRO A 263 -25.53 2.53 17.10
N LEU A 264 -24.36 2.97 16.68
CA LEU A 264 -24.14 3.73 15.45
C LEU A 264 -24.62 2.95 14.19
N GLU A 265 -25.70 3.37 13.55
CA GLU A 265 -26.08 2.82 12.24
C GLU A 265 -25.55 3.67 11.07
N ASN A 266 -24.86 3.03 10.13
CA ASN A 266 -24.24 3.68 8.95
C ASN A 266 -23.44 4.94 9.33
N PRO A 267 -22.28 4.79 10.03
CA PRO A 267 -21.58 5.93 10.60
C PRO A 267 -21.09 6.93 9.55
N LEU A 268 -21.39 8.21 9.78
CA LEU A 268 -20.84 9.36 9.07
C LEU A 268 -19.88 10.10 10.01
N THR A 269 -18.64 10.30 9.54
CA THR A 269 -17.59 11.01 10.29
C THR A 269 -17.39 12.40 9.71
N SER A 270 -17.42 13.41 10.57
CA SER A 270 -17.10 14.79 10.19
C SER A 270 -15.60 14.94 9.93
N GLN A 271 -15.22 15.47 8.77
CA GLN A 271 -13.82 15.76 8.44
C GLN A 271 -13.24 16.95 9.23
N VAL A 272 -14.10 17.75 9.87
CA VAL A 272 -13.69 18.93 10.64
C VAL A 272 -13.30 18.57 12.07
N CYS A 273 -14.04 17.64 12.71
CA CYS A 273 -13.86 17.33 14.13
C CYS A 273 -13.67 15.84 14.44
N GLY A 274 -13.69 14.95 13.44
CA GLY A 274 -13.44 13.51 13.62
C GLY A 274 -14.55 12.71 14.31
N HIS A 275 -15.61 13.36 14.79
CA HIS A 275 -16.73 12.68 15.45
C HIS A 275 -17.61 11.93 14.45
N SER A 276 -18.07 10.74 14.87
CA SER A 276 -18.91 9.85 14.07
C SER A 276 -20.34 9.80 14.60
N PHE A 277 -21.32 9.83 13.69
CA PHE A 277 -22.76 9.86 13.99
C PHE A 277 -23.53 8.89 13.11
N SER A 278 -24.70 8.44 13.56
CA SER A 278 -25.60 7.64 12.73
C SER A 278 -26.15 8.48 11.59
N ALA A 279 -26.19 7.92 10.38
CA ALA A 279 -26.59 8.66 9.18
C ALA A 279 -27.96 9.30 9.30
N GLU A 280 -28.91 8.58 9.89
CA GLU A 280 -30.28 9.07 10.07
C GLU A 280 -30.34 10.20 11.10
N SER A 281 -29.65 10.03 12.23
CA SER A 281 -29.63 11.02 13.31
C SER A 281 -28.98 12.33 12.88
N ILE A 282 -27.86 12.28 12.16
CA ILE A 282 -27.21 13.50 11.69
C ILE A 282 -28.01 14.18 10.57
N ARG A 283 -28.60 13.41 9.64
CA ARG A 283 -29.46 13.97 8.61
C ARG A 283 -30.73 14.60 9.19
N ALA A 284 -31.33 13.98 10.20
CA ALA A 284 -32.48 14.55 10.90
C ALA A 284 -32.11 15.87 11.61
N MET A 285 -30.92 15.97 12.20
CA MET A 285 -30.43 17.20 12.82
C MET A 285 -30.25 18.34 11.80
N PHE A 286 -29.72 18.04 10.61
CA PHE A 286 -29.57 19.04 9.54
C PHE A 286 -30.91 19.37 8.86
N GLY A 287 -31.82 18.40 8.72
CA GLY A 287 -33.10 18.60 8.05
C GLY A 287 -32.92 19.09 6.61
N ASN A 288 -33.70 20.10 6.22
CA ASN A 288 -33.53 20.77 4.92
C ASN A 288 -32.53 21.94 4.98
N ASP A 289 -31.98 22.25 6.16
CA ASP A 289 -31.06 23.37 6.32
C ASP A 289 -29.65 23.00 5.88
N LYS A 290 -29.12 23.76 4.92
CA LYS A 290 -27.74 23.63 4.44
C LYS A 290 -26.74 24.51 5.21
N GLY A 291 -27.17 25.10 6.32
CA GLY A 291 -26.37 25.97 7.17
C GLY A 291 -25.32 25.21 7.97
N LEU A 292 -24.34 25.93 8.52
CA LEU A 292 -23.42 25.37 9.50
C LEU A 292 -24.17 25.11 10.81
N LYS A 293 -24.03 23.90 11.36
CA LYS A 293 -24.55 23.55 12.69
C LYS A 293 -23.38 23.14 13.58
N LYS A 294 -23.53 23.37 14.89
CA LYS A 294 -22.53 22.96 15.88
C LYS A 294 -22.48 21.44 15.98
N CYS A 295 -21.29 20.91 16.24
CA CYS A 295 -21.08 19.49 16.49
C CYS A 295 -21.91 19.06 17.71
N PRO A 296 -22.74 18.02 17.58
CA PRO A 296 -23.56 17.55 18.70
C PRO A 296 -22.80 16.63 19.65
N SER A 297 -21.54 16.28 19.36
CA SER A 297 -20.69 15.57 20.31
C SER A 297 -20.45 16.48 21.53
N SER A 298 -20.72 15.96 22.72
CA SER A 298 -20.56 16.69 23.98
C SER A 298 -19.16 17.29 24.09
N GLY A 299 -19.08 18.61 24.28
CA GLY A 299 -17.81 19.33 24.44
C GLY A 299 -17.11 19.75 23.15
N CYS A 300 -17.65 19.43 21.96
CA CYS A 300 -17.06 19.86 20.70
C CYS A 300 -17.60 21.23 20.25
N ALA A 301 -16.72 22.24 20.13
CA ALA A 301 -17.09 23.59 19.70
C ALA A 301 -17.16 23.77 18.16
N GLN A 302 -16.71 22.78 17.40
CA GLN A 302 -16.60 22.87 15.94
C GLN A 302 -17.98 22.92 15.27
N SER A 303 -18.09 23.67 14.17
CA SER A 303 -19.31 23.73 13.35
C SER A 303 -19.02 23.20 11.95
N PHE A 304 -19.91 22.39 11.42
CA PHE A 304 -19.74 21.76 10.11
C PHE A 304 -21.06 21.72 9.34
N ARG A 305 -20.97 21.41 8.05
CA ARG A 305 -22.11 21.16 7.18
C ARG A 305 -22.28 19.66 6.97
N LEU A 306 -23.48 19.23 6.58
CA LEU A 306 -23.72 17.83 6.24
C LEU A 306 -22.81 17.31 5.11
N SER A 307 -22.35 18.18 4.21
CA SER A 307 -21.38 17.86 3.15
C SER A 307 -20.00 17.47 3.67
N ASP A 308 -19.64 17.94 4.86
CA ASP A 308 -18.33 17.70 5.47
C ASP A 308 -18.29 16.34 6.19
N CYS A 309 -19.45 15.71 6.36
CA CYS A 309 -19.60 14.37 6.90
C CYS A 309 -19.49 13.33 5.77
N LYS A 310 -18.44 12.51 5.82
CA LYS A 310 -18.24 11.41 4.87
C LYS A 310 -18.61 10.08 5.52
N GLN A 311 -19.09 9.13 4.71
CA GLN A 311 -19.34 7.77 5.18
C GLN A 311 -18.03 7.12 5.60
N ASN A 312 -17.99 6.59 6.82
CA ASN A 312 -16.84 5.89 7.34
C ASN A 312 -17.05 4.37 7.20
N LYS A 313 -16.53 3.81 6.11
CA LYS A 313 -16.65 2.38 5.80
C LYS A 313 -15.91 1.51 6.81
N GLU A 314 -14.78 1.98 7.34
CA GLU A 314 -13.97 1.23 8.31
C GLU A 314 -14.71 1.10 9.64
N LEU A 315 -15.26 2.20 10.15
CA LEU A 315 -16.08 2.16 11.36
C LEU A 315 -17.33 1.30 11.16
N ALA A 316 -18.00 1.41 10.00
CA ALA A 316 -19.14 0.55 9.67
C ALA A 316 -18.78 -0.95 9.68
N LYS A 317 -17.60 -1.33 9.15
CA LYS A 317 -17.09 -2.71 9.20
C LYS A 317 -16.86 -3.15 10.65
N LYS A 318 -16.14 -2.35 11.45
CA LYS A 318 -15.87 -2.64 12.88
C LYS A 318 -17.15 -2.85 13.67
N MET A 319 -18.15 -2.02 13.42
CA MET A 319 -19.45 -2.12 14.06
C MET A 319 -20.23 -3.38 13.70
N LYS A 320 -20.30 -3.72 12.41
CA LYS A 320 -20.95 -4.94 11.96
C LYS A 320 -20.28 -6.17 12.57
N LEU A 321 -18.96 -6.11 12.73
CA LEU A 321 -18.18 -7.16 13.38
C LEU A 321 -18.54 -7.27 14.86
N HIS A 322 -18.57 -6.15 15.58
CA HIS A 322 -18.97 -6.08 16.98
C HIS A 322 -20.41 -6.60 17.19
N GLU A 323 -21.36 -6.18 16.35
CA GLU A 323 -22.74 -6.66 16.40
C GLU A 323 -22.85 -8.17 16.18
N ARG A 324 -22.10 -8.72 15.21
CA ARG A 324 -22.03 -10.16 14.98
C ARG A 324 -21.50 -10.91 16.22
N ARG A 325 -20.49 -10.36 16.89
CA ARG A 325 -19.92 -10.95 18.11
C ARG A 325 -20.90 -10.93 19.27
N MET A 326 -21.58 -9.81 19.50
CA MET A 326 -22.60 -9.70 20.54
C MET A 326 -23.73 -10.71 20.32
N LYS A 327 -24.18 -10.89 19.06
CA LYS A 327 -25.18 -11.90 18.69
C LYS A 327 -24.69 -13.34 18.90
N LYS A 328 -23.43 -13.66 18.56
CA LYS A 328 -22.87 -15.00 18.81
C LYS A 328 -22.84 -15.31 20.31
N LYS A 329 -22.40 -14.35 21.14
CA LYS A 329 -22.39 -14.51 22.60
C LYS A 329 -23.78 -14.66 23.21
N GLU A 330 -24.75 -13.87 22.77
CA GLU A 330 -26.15 -13.98 23.23
C GLU A 330 -26.70 -15.37 22.91
N GLN A 331 -26.44 -15.90 21.70
CA GLN A 331 -26.82 -17.26 21.32
C GLN A 331 -26.12 -18.35 22.13
N GLU A 332 -24.84 -18.18 22.45
CA GLU A 332 -24.09 -19.12 23.30
C GLU A 332 -24.63 -19.13 24.74
N MET A 333 -24.91 -17.96 25.30
CA MET A 333 -25.51 -17.83 26.64
C MET A 333 -26.92 -18.43 26.71
N ASP A 334 -27.77 -18.12 25.72
CA ASP A 334 -29.12 -18.68 25.61
C ASP A 334 -29.08 -20.21 25.46
N ALA A 335 -28.09 -20.76 24.75
CA ALA A 335 -27.94 -22.20 24.57
C ALA A 335 -27.46 -22.90 25.86
N GLU A 336 -26.64 -22.24 26.67
CA GLU A 336 -26.14 -22.77 27.94
C GLU A 336 -27.20 -22.70 29.06
N GLU A 337 -28.05 -21.67 29.05
CA GLU A 337 -29.19 -21.53 30.00
C GLU A 337 -30.30 -22.58 29.76
N VAL A 338 -30.42 -23.14 28.54
CA VAL A 338 -31.41 -24.19 28.21
C VAL A 338 -30.99 -25.59 28.69
N ILE A 339 -29.74 -25.77 29.14
CA ILE A 339 -29.17 -27.07 29.52
C ILE A 339 -29.21 -27.31 31.05
N GLU A 340 -29.56 -26.31 31.86
CA GLU A 340 -29.83 -26.45 33.32
C GLU A 340 -31.29 -26.81 33.64
#